data_AF-A0A3B9X2M1-F1
#
_entry.id   AF-A0A3B9X2M1-F1
#
_cell.length_a   1.000
_cell.length_b   1.000
_cell.length_c   1.000
_cell.angle_alpha   90.00
_cell.angle_beta   90.00
_cell.angle_gamma   90.00
#
_symmetry.space_group_name_H-M   'P 1'
#
loop_
_entity.id
_entity.type
_entity.pdbx_description
1 polymer ?
#
loop_
_entity_poly.entity_id
_entity_poly.type
_entity_poly.pdbx_seq_one_letter_code
_entity_poly.pdbx_strand_id
1 'polypeptide(L)'
;MPRKKTVQPKPLERFHLEDGTEIDIIDNTCWPIGRGQHAARDFETQRVEPIVENIINIYMGPNGPTKAINILSSVSNFANHLSHMGIFGEEGNDDTNARKFWYKKIKFRAYTYINAKESTVS
;
A
#
# COMPACT_ATOMS: atom_id res chain seq x y z
N MET A 1 -11.90 -35.62 -13.93
CA MET A 1 -11.09 -35.76 -12.69
C MET A 1 -11.47 -34.65 -11.72
N PRO A 2 -11.66 -34.90 -10.42
CA PRO A 2 -11.86 -33.83 -9.45
C PRO A 2 -10.67 -32.87 -9.48
N ARG A 3 -10.91 -31.58 -9.68
CA ARG A 3 -9.84 -30.59 -9.63
C ARG A 3 -9.33 -30.52 -8.19
N LYS A 4 -8.04 -30.81 -7.97
CA LYS A 4 -7.40 -30.59 -6.66
C LYS A 4 -7.69 -29.15 -6.23
N LYS A 5 -8.26 -28.96 -5.04
CA LYS A 5 -8.46 -27.63 -4.46
C LYS A 5 -7.09 -26.98 -4.26
N THR A 6 -6.96 -25.72 -4.63
CA THR A 6 -5.77 -24.92 -4.35
C THR A 6 -5.60 -24.85 -2.83
N VAL A 7 -4.48 -25.35 -2.32
CA VAL A 7 -4.12 -25.22 -0.91
C VAL A 7 -3.58 -23.81 -0.70
N GLN A 8 -4.20 -23.05 0.21
CA GLN A 8 -3.73 -21.72 0.56
C GLN A 8 -2.48 -21.80 1.43
N PRO A 9 -1.53 -20.85 1.31
CA PRO A 9 -0.46 -20.72 2.28
C PRO A 9 -1.05 -20.47 3.68
N LYS A 10 -0.39 -20.99 4.71
CA LYS A 10 -0.78 -20.70 6.09
C LYS A 10 -0.40 -19.25 6.43
N PRO A 11 -1.23 -18.52 7.18
CA PRO A 11 -0.84 -17.22 7.72
C PRO A 11 0.33 -17.39 8.71
N LEU A 12 1.05 -16.29 8.98
CA LEU A 12 2.11 -16.27 10.00
C LEU A 12 1.51 -16.52 11.39
N GLU A 13 0.40 -15.86 11.66
CA GLU A 13 -0.33 -15.97 12.91
C GLU A 13 -1.82 -15.82 12.65
N ARG A 14 -2.62 -16.47 13.49
CA ARG A 14 -4.07 -16.44 13.44
C ARG A 14 -4.60 -16.33 14.85
N PHE A 15 -5.41 -15.32 15.11
CA PHE A 15 -6.06 -15.12 16.40
C PHE A 15 -7.51 -14.68 16.22
N HIS A 16 -8.28 -14.73 17.31
CA HIS A 16 -9.68 -14.36 17.31
C HIS A 16 -9.87 -13.14 18.21
N LEU A 17 -10.68 -12.18 17.76
CA LEU A 17 -11.19 -11.11 18.60
C LEU A 17 -12.26 -11.65 19.56
N GLU A 18 -12.60 -10.85 20.57
CA GLU A 18 -13.63 -11.19 21.58
C GLU A 18 -15.02 -11.41 20.96
N ASP A 19 -15.30 -10.80 19.80
CA ASP A 19 -16.54 -10.97 19.04
C ASP A 19 -16.55 -12.23 18.14
N GLY A 20 -15.46 -13.01 18.15
CA GLY A 20 -15.28 -14.20 17.33
C GLY A 20 -14.75 -13.92 15.91
N THR A 21 -14.44 -12.67 15.57
CA THR A 21 -13.80 -12.33 14.29
C THR A 21 -12.41 -12.96 14.19
N GLU A 22 -12.18 -13.76 13.16
CA GLU A 22 -10.87 -14.36 12.84
C GLU A 22 -9.96 -13.33 12.15
N ILE A 23 -8.77 -13.11 12.71
CA ILE A 23 -7.73 -12.24 12.15
C ILE A 23 -6.52 -13.08 11.77
N ASP A 24 -6.14 -12.99 10.50
CA ASP A 24 -4.93 -13.59 9.94
C ASP A 24 -3.84 -12.53 9.74
N ILE A 25 -2.67 -12.75 10.34
CA ILE A 25 -1.45 -12.00 10.04
C ILE A 25 -0.76 -12.68 8.87
N ILE A 26 -0.68 -11.97 7.74
CA ILE A 26 -0.07 -12.45 6.50
C ILE A 26 1.09 -11.54 6.08
N ASP A 27 2.11 -12.14 5.47
CA ASP A 27 3.22 -11.44 4.84
C ASP A 27 3.40 -11.86 3.37
N ASN A 28 4.55 -11.50 2.81
CA ASN A 28 4.94 -11.79 1.44
C ASN A 28 5.07 -13.30 1.14
N THR A 29 5.23 -14.14 2.17
CA THR A 29 5.33 -15.60 2.08
C THR A 29 3.98 -16.31 2.24
N CYS A 30 3.01 -15.65 2.89
CA CYS A 30 1.68 -16.19 3.19
C CYS A 30 0.58 -15.74 2.20
N TRP A 31 0.95 -15.20 1.04
CA TRP A 31 -0.01 -14.56 0.13
C TRP A 31 -1.03 -15.56 -0.46
N PRO A 32 -2.35 -15.28 -0.38
CA PRO A 32 -3.36 -16.21 -0.89
C PRO A 32 -3.23 -16.45 -2.39
N ILE A 33 -3.35 -17.71 -2.80
CA ILE A 33 -3.24 -18.16 -4.18
C ILE A 33 -4.64 -18.22 -4.78
N GLY A 34 -4.89 -17.43 -5.81
CA GLY A 34 -6.19 -17.35 -6.47
C GLY A 34 -6.13 -16.65 -7.82
N ARG A 35 -7.26 -16.64 -8.53
CA ARG A 35 -7.35 -15.95 -9.83
C ARG A 35 -7.15 -14.44 -9.60
N GLY A 36 -6.20 -13.84 -10.31
CA GLY A 36 -5.88 -12.41 -10.19
C GLY A 36 -4.96 -12.04 -9.02
N GLN A 37 -4.61 -12.98 -8.13
CA GLN A 37 -3.76 -12.70 -6.96
C GLN A 37 -2.30 -12.39 -7.35
N HIS A 38 -1.79 -12.97 -8.43
CA HIS A 38 -0.45 -12.65 -8.93
C HIS A 38 -0.36 -11.18 -9.38
N ALA A 39 -1.31 -10.73 -10.21
CA ALA A 39 -1.35 -9.33 -10.65
C ALA A 39 -1.58 -8.36 -9.49
N ALA A 40 -2.40 -8.74 -8.50
CA ALA A 40 -2.60 -7.95 -7.29
C ALA A 40 -1.32 -7.84 -6.45
N ARG A 41 -0.57 -8.94 -6.31
CA ARG A 41 0.74 -8.96 -5.63
C ARG A 41 1.78 -8.14 -6.39
N ASP A 42 1.87 -8.27 -7.71
CA ASP A 42 2.77 -7.47 -8.53
C ASP A 42 2.48 -5.98 -8.37
N PHE A 43 1.20 -5.60 -8.39
CA PHE A 43 0.79 -4.23 -8.15
C PHE A 43 1.18 -3.76 -6.73
N GLU A 44 0.97 -4.60 -5.72
CA GLU A 44 1.36 -4.28 -4.34
C GLU A 44 2.86 -4.03 -4.22
N THR A 45 3.67 -4.99 -4.67
CA THR A 45 5.13 -4.97 -4.49
C THR A 45 5.83 -3.97 -5.42
N GLN A 46 5.36 -3.80 -6.66
CA GLN A 46 6.04 -2.93 -7.64
C GLN A 46 5.54 -1.49 -7.62
N ARG A 47 4.36 -1.22 -7.04
CA ARG A 47 3.76 0.12 -7.04
C ARG A 47 3.44 0.59 -5.63
N VAL A 48 2.61 -0.13 -4.89
CA VAL A 48 2.11 0.37 -3.59
C VAL A 48 3.24 0.49 -2.57
N GLU A 49 4.02 -0.56 -2.36
CA GLU A 49 5.10 -0.57 -1.37
C GLU A 49 6.17 0.51 -1.64
N PRO A 50 6.74 0.64 -2.86
CA PRO A 50 7.75 1.66 -3.13
C PRO A 50 7.22 3.09 -3.00
N ILE A 51 5.95 3.33 -3.36
CA ILE A 51 5.34 4.66 -3.22
C ILE A 51 5.15 5.00 -1.74
N VAL A 52 4.60 4.06 -0.95
CA VAL A 52 4.39 4.27 0.49
C VAL A 52 5.73 4.48 1.18
N GLU A 53 6.73 3.64 0.90
CA GLU A 53 8.08 3.77 1.43
C GLU A 53 8.71 5.12 1.08
N ASN A 54 8.60 5.57 -0.17
CA ASN A 54 9.09 6.88 -0.58
C ASN A 54 8.44 8.03 0.21
N ILE A 55 7.12 7.99 0.39
CA ILE A 55 6.38 9.00 1.16
C ILE A 55 6.81 8.99 2.63
N ILE A 56 7.01 7.82 3.22
CA ILE A 56 7.50 7.68 4.61
C ILE A 56 8.94 8.20 4.73
N ASN A 57 9.81 7.90 3.77
CA ASN A 57 11.17 8.42 3.76
C ASN A 57 11.20 9.95 3.63
N ILE A 58 10.28 10.53 2.84
CA ILE A 58 10.08 11.97 2.80
C ILE A 58 9.62 12.49 4.16
N TYR A 59 8.64 11.84 4.80
CA TYR A 59 8.13 12.22 6.11
C TYR A 59 9.23 12.23 7.19
N MET A 60 10.13 11.24 7.16
CA MET A 60 11.28 11.11 8.07
C MET A 60 12.38 12.16 7.85
N GLY A 61 12.39 12.80 6.68
CA GLY A 61 13.42 13.76 6.29
C GLY A 61 13.26 15.16 6.90
N PRO A 62 14.21 16.08 6.63
CA PRO A 62 14.11 17.47 7.05
C PRO A 62 12.93 18.17 6.36
N ASN A 63 12.09 18.86 7.14
CA ASN A 63 10.79 19.40 6.71
C ASN A 63 9.85 18.32 6.13
N GLY A 64 10.05 17.07 6.54
CA GLY A 64 9.38 15.88 6.02
C GLY A 64 7.88 15.86 6.24
N PRO A 65 7.35 16.15 7.45
CA PRO A 65 5.92 16.11 7.71
C PRO A 65 5.12 16.99 6.74
N THR A 66 5.52 18.25 6.57
CA THR A 66 4.84 19.18 5.66
C THR A 66 4.87 18.71 4.21
N LYS A 67 6.01 18.16 3.75
CA LYS A 67 6.14 17.66 2.37
C LYS A 67 5.27 16.43 2.12
N ALA A 68 5.31 15.45 3.03
CA ALA A 68 4.52 14.23 2.92
C ALA A 68 3.01 14.54 2.98
N ILE A 69 2.59 15.41 3.90
CA ILE A 69 1.19 15.86 4.00
C ILE A 69 0.77 16.58 2.71
N ASN A 70 1.62 17.42 2.12
CA ASN A 70 1.31 18.12 0.87
C ASN A 70 1.15 17.17 -0.33
N ILE A 71 1.97 16.11 -0.41
CA ILE A 71 1.81 15.06 -1.42
C ILE A 71 0.45 14.37 -1.27
N LEU A 72 0.04 14.09 -0.03
CA LEU A 72 -1.19 13.37 0.30
C LEU A 72 -2.44 14.27 0.44
N SER A 73 -2.31 15.57 0.23
CA SER A 73 -3.40 16.53 0.46
C SER A 73 -4.46 16.45 -0.64
N SER A 74 -4.04 16.20 -1.88
CA SER A 74 -4.92 16.10 -3.04
C SER A 74 -4.49 15.01 -4.01
N VAL A 75 -5.47 14.54 -4.78
CA VAL A 75 -5.28 13.57 -5.85
C VAL A 75 -4.29 14.06 -6.91
N SER A 76 -4.33 15.36 -7.22
CA SER A 76 -3.44 16.00 -8.20
C SER A 76 -2.00 16.10 -7.69
N ASN A 77 -1.80 16.49 -6.43
CA ASN A 77 -0.45 16.55 -5.84
C ASN A 77 0.19 15.16 -5.80
N PHE A 78 -0.60 14.15 -5.44
CA PHE A 78 -0.17 12.77 -5.46
C PHE A 78 0.25 12.31 -6.86
N ALA A 79 -0.59 12.56 -7.89
CA ALA A 79 -0.26 12.20 -9.26
C ALA A 79 1.02 12.91 -9.77
N ASN A 80 1.16 14.22 -9.49
CA ASN A 80 2.38 14.96 -9.82
C ASN A 80 3.63 14.37 -9.15
N HIS A 81 3.53 13.98 -7.87
CA HIS A 81 4.63 13.32 -7.17
C HIS A 81 5.02 12.00 -7.84
N LEU A 82 4.04 11.17 -8.22
CA LEU A 82 4.31 9.91 -8.94
C LEU A 82 4.95 10.12 -10.31
N SER A 83 4.56 11.18 -11.02
CA SER A 83 5.20 11.56 -12.28
C SER A 83 6.68 11.91 -12.07
N HIS A 84 7.01 12.66 -11.02
CA HIS A 84 8.40 12.95 -10.68
C HIS A 84 9.20 11.72 -10.23
N MET A 85 8.53 10.72 -9.64
CA MET A 85 9.15 9.43 -9.32
C MET A 85 9.40 8.55 -10.56
N GLY A 86 8.84 8.88 -11.73
CA GLY A 86 8.93 8.05 -12.94
C GLY A 86 8.06 6.78 -12.88
N ILE A 87 7.09 6.70 -11.96
CA ILE A 87 6.22 5.52 -11.76
C ILE A 87 5.40 5.19 -13.02
N PHE A 88 5.08 6.21 -13.83
CA PHE A 88 4.32 6.07 -15.07
C PHE A 88 5.18 5.73 -16.30
N GLY A 89 6.51 5.62 -16.16
CA GLY A 89 7.44 5.39 -17.27
C GLY A 89 7.71 6.64 -18.13
N GLU A 90 8.47 6.48 -19.22
CA GLU A 90 8.84 7.58 -20.14
C GLU A 90 7.63 8.16 -20.92
N GLU A 91 6.57 7.38 -21.09
CA GLU A 91 5.40 7.78 -21.89
C GLU A 91 4.29 8.48 -21.07
N GLY A 92 4.37 8.52 -19.73
CA GLY A 92 3.55 9.38 -18.89
C GLY A 92 2.03 9.49 -19.20
N ASN A 93 1.36 8.45 -19.71
CA ASN A 93 0.12 8.67 -20.47
C ASN A 93 -1.20 8.16 -19.88
N ASP A 94 -1.29 7.84 -18.58
CA ASP A 94 -2.60 7.81 -17.90
C ASP A 94 -2.46 7.76 -16.37
N ASP A 95 -2.58 8.91 -15.70
CA ASP A 95 -2.60 8.98 -14.24
C ASP A 95 -3.99 8.63 -13.64
N THR A 96 -4.99 8.31 -14.47
CA THR A 96 -6.38 8.07 -14.03
C THR A 96 -6.46 6.99 -12.97
N ASN A 97 -5.68 5.90 -13.13
CA ASN A 97 -5.65 4.81 -12.15
C ASN A 97 -5.01 5.24 -10.83
N ALA A 98 -3.93 6.02 -10.88
CA ALA A 98 -3.30 6.59 -9.70
C ALA A 98 -4.27 7.49 -8.94
N ARG A 99 -5.00 8.33 -9.67
CA ARG A 99 -5.95 9.27 -9.11
C ARG A 99 -7.19 8.61 -8.52
N LYS A 100 -7.78 7.65 -9.22
CA LYS A 100 -9.04 7.00 -8.82
C LYS A 100 -8.86 5.88 -7.79
N PHE A 101 -7.83 5.05 -7.95
CA PHE A 101 -7.71 3.80 -7.19
C PHE A 101 -6.52 3.82 -6.23
N TRP A 102 -5.34 4.25 -6.68
CA TRP A 102 -4.12 4.11 -5.87
C TRP A 102 -4.07 5.11 -4.74
N TYR A 103 -4.47 6.37 -5.00
CA TYR A 103 -4.45 7.46 -4.02
C TYR A 103 -5.15 7.08 -2.71
N LYS A 104 -6.37 6.54 -2.78
CA LYS A 104 -7.14 6.18 -1.56
C LYS A 104 -6.40 5.13 -0.73
N LYS A 105 -5.87 4.10 -1.38
CA LYS A 105 -5.16 2.99 -0.72
C LYS A 105 -3.84 3.44 -0.10
N ILE A 106 -3.05 4.19 -0.86
CA ILE A 106 -1.73 4.68 -0.43
C ILE A 106 -1.86 5.73 0.65
N LYS A 107 -2.81 6.67 0.51
CA LYS A 107 -3.10 7.67 1.55
C LYS A 107 -3.47 7.01 2.87
N PHE A 108 -4.35 6.02 2.86
CA PHE A 108 -4.73 5.30 4.08
C PHE A 108 -3.51 4.66 4.76
N ARG A 109 -2.67 3.95 4.01
CA ARG A 109 -1.45 3.31 4.54
C ARG A 109 -0.45 4.32 5.09
N ALA A 110 -0.17 5.40 4.34
CA ALA A 110 0.75 6.43 4.77
C ALA A 110 0.26 7.15 6.04
N TYR A 111 -1.04 7.50 6.13
CA TYR A 111 -1.59 8.11 7.34
C TYR A 111 -1.64 7.16 8.53
N THR A 112 -1.82 5.86 8.32
CA THR A 112 -1.72 4.87 9.40
C THR A 112 -0.33 4.94 10.06
N TYR A 113 0.71 5.04 9.24
CA TYR A 113 2.08 5.20 9.72
C TYR A 113 2.29 6.54 10.43
N ILE A 114 1.90 7.65 9.79
CA ILE A 114 2.05 9.01 10.34
C ILE A 114 1.36 9.12 11.70
N ASN A 115 0.11 8.66 11.81
CA ASN A 115 -0.66 8.72 13.04
C ASN A 115 -0.05 7.84 14.14
N ALA A 116 0.44 6.64 13.82
CA ALA A 116 1.13 5.78 14.77
C ALA A 116 2.45 6.41 15.27
N LYS A 117 3.13 7.16 14.40
CA LYS A 117 4.34 7.88 14.81
C LYS A 117 4.04 9.08 15.69
N GLU A 118 2.96 9.80 15.43
CA GLU A 118 2.56 10.96 16.24
C GLU A 118 1.99 10.54 17.61
N SER A 119 1.26 9.42 17.68
CA SER A 119 0.74 8.89 18.95
C SER A 119 1.82 8.32 19.87
N THR A 120 3.00 7.95 19.36
CA THR A 120 4.13 7.48 20.16
C THR A 120 5.00 8.62 20.71
N VAL A 121 4.77 9.86 20.25
CA VAL A 121 5.51 11.06 20.69
C VAL A 121 4.68 11.93 21.65
N SER A 122 3.40 11.59 21.84
CA SER A 122 2.48 12.25 22.80
C SER A 122 2.42 11.49 24.13
#